data_AF-A0A418BN52-F1
#
_entry.id   AF-A0A418BN52-F1
#
_cell.length_a   1.000
_cell.length_b   1.000
_cell.length_c   1.000
_cell.angle_alpha   90.00
_cell.angle_beta   90.00
_cell.angle_gamma   90.00
#
_symmetry.space_group_name_H-M   'P 1'
#
loop_
_entity.id
_entity.type
_entity.pdbx_description
1 polymer ?
#
loop_
_entity_poly.entity_id
_entity_poly.type
_entity_poly.pdbx_seq_one_letter_code
_entity_poly.pdbx_strand_id
1 'polypeptide(L)'
;LLQLHVAFKTQQPHDAADDLCDMFQLDDLVTLYDDLASPRQLRLAAVLACGSSPQALGRLQARLDSETDMSLRVGAAIAVLRASEWMDEKAIILLQKLLHEPPDVKAKVTCLRIVGKELPELLGNGYLVYLLHQSQESRIVHAALECCRQSQRTSPMLVPALVKWLAEASFRPQALDALVTFPPSVVWGPLVDFLEKALDRVSLDGTLGGVRCLEMGQFPPHAKAEVLLNMMDSLVELETEMTLRRVLELRQRLPLWEVLADALVGTDTSHNEGHRVDGVAAACIFTAYQLSHVRRQLADGGGRDGLLAQVLEEALDTHLRVVLKLVSATFPRGFNIHVLIEGLHSDVPEVLSAEVLETLLRSTVKHTLTPLLFPQSPKAPAALQILKRVKGVQGQSSFELVHDAMTDPSVDIELACLALEHYLGLATKAVDLNDVVVLSEAHALRLMQHPIAQEVVSRTFLWYVMLVLWYIRYELPDP
;
A
#
# COMPACT_ATOMS: atom_id res chain seq x y z
N LEU A 1 -18.49 -10.21 33.12
CA LEU A 1 -18.81 -10.99 34.34
C LEU A 1 -18.39 -12.45 34.20
N LEU A 2 -18.96 -13.25 33.28
CA LEU A 2 -18.52 -14.64 33.04
C LEU A 2 -17.02 -14.78 32.73
N GLN A 3 -16.47 -13.94 31.84
CA GLN A 3 -15.02 -13.95 31.57
C GLN A 3 -14.16 -13.58 32.79
N LEU A 4 -14.67 -12.72 33.68
CA LEU A 4 -14.00 -12.37 34.93
C LEU A 4 -14.07 -13.53 35.94
N HIS A 5 -15.18 -14.27 35.97
CA HIS A 5 -15.33 -15.48 36.78
C HIS A 5 -14.35 -16.58 36.34
N VAL A 6 -14.22 -16.81 35.03
CA VAL A 6 -13.25 -17.78 34.47
C VAL A 6 -11.82 -17.36 34.78
N ALA A 7 -11.47 -16.08 34.58
CA ALA A 7 -10.14 -15.56 34.90
C ALA A 7 -9.81 -15.62 36.41
N PHE A 8 -10.81 -15.42 37.26
CA PHE A 8 -10.67 -15.54 38.71
C PHE A 8 -10.39 -16.99 39.14
N LYS A 9 -11.12 -17.96 38.57
CA LYS A 9 -10.93 -19.40 38.86
C LYS A 9 -9.59 -19.94 38.36
N THR A 10 -9.09 -19.48 37.20
CA THR A 10 -7.78 -19.94 36.67
C THR A 10 -6.57 -19.37 37.44
N GLN A 11 -6.75 -18.31 38.22
CA GLN A 11 -5.68 -17.68 39.01
C GLN A 11 -5.62 -18.13 40.48
N GLN A 12 -6.63 -18.84 40.98
CA GLN A 12 -6.61 -19.35 42.36
C GLN A 12 -5.69 -20.57 42.50
N PRO A 13 -4.73 -20.57 43.44
CA PRO A 13 -3.98 -21.78 43.78
C PRO A 13 -4.91 -22.82 44.41
N HIS A 14 -4.71 -24.10 44.08
CA HIS A 14 -5.54 -25.25 44.47
C HIS A 14 -5.77 -25.43 45.99
N ASP A 15 -5.07 -24.68 46.85
CA ASP A 15 -5.09 -24.83 48.32
C ASP A 15 -5.85 -23.73 49.08
N ALA A 16 -6.48 -22.75 48.42
CA ALA A 16 -7.25 -21.71 49.10
C ALA A 16 -8.72 -22.14 49.30
N ALA A 17 -9.01 -22.64 50.51
CA ALA A 17 -10.33 -23.10 50.96
C ALA A 17 -11.48 -22.09 50.76
N ASP A 18 -12.49 -22.52 50.01
CA ASP A 18 -13.96 -22.47 50.19
C ASP A 18 -14.75 -21.24 50.68
N ASP A 19 -14.17 -20.10 51.08
CA ASP A 19 -14.97 -19.01 51.70
C ASP A 19 -15.13 -17.71 50.89
N LEU A 20 -14.80 -17.69 49.59
CA LEU A 20 -15.14 -16.58 48.71
C LEU A 20 -16.33 -16.96 47.83
N CYS A 21 -17.46 -16.25 47.99
CA CYS A 21 -18.67 -16.41 47.17
C CYS A 21 -18.33 -16.50 45.67
N ASP A 22 -18.41 -17.72 45.14
CA ASP A 22 -18.33 -17.94 43.70
C ASP A 22 -19.42 -17.11 43.02
N MET A 23 -18.99 -16.21 42.13
CA MET A 23 -19.89 -15.30 41.41
C MET A 23 -20.97 -16.05 40.59
N PHE A 24 -20.70 -17.30 40.23
CA PHE A 24 -21.62 -18.25 39.61
C PHE A 24 -21.32 -19.66 40.14
N GLN A 25 -22.34 -20.43 40.53
CA GLN A 25 -22.17 -21.85 40.85
C GLN A 25 -22.17 -22.70 39.58
N LEU A 26 -21.67 -23.94 39.67
CA LEU A 26 -21.65 -24.87 38.53
C LEU A 26 -23.05 -25.09 37.94
N ASP A 27 -24.08 -25.20 38.79
CA ASP A 27 -25.46 -25.36 38.32
C ASP A 27 -25.97 -24.11 37.59
N ASP A 28 -25.59 -22.90 38.02
CA ASP A 28 -25.91 -21.65 37.31
C ASP A 28 -25.29 -21.64 35.90
N LEU A 29 -24.04 -22.08 35.77
CA LEU A 29 -23.35 -22.17 34.47
C LEU A 29 -23.98 -23.21 33.55
N VAL A 30 -24.39 -24.35 34.10
CA VAL A 30 -25.08 -25.41 33.35
C VAL A 30 -26.46 -24.95 32.89
N THR A 31 -27.24 -24.27 33.73
CA THR A 31 -28.55 -23.72 33.33
C THR A 31 -28.44 -22.65 32.25
N LEU A 32 -27.48 -21.72 32.37
CA LEU A 32 -27.18 -20.71 31.34
C LEU A 32 -26.74 -21.33 30.02
N TYR A 33 -26.06 -22.46 30.09
CA TYR A 33 -25.65 -23.22 28.93
C TYR A 33 -26.85 -23.92 28.24
N ASP A 34 -27.70 -24.59 29.01
CA ASP A 34 -28.85 -25.35 28.51
C ASP A 34 -29.99 -24.45 28.02
N ASP A 35 -30.00 -23.17 28.41
CA ASP A 35 -30.99 -22.19 27.97
C ASP A 35 -30.85 -21.84 26.47
N LEU A 36 -31.70 -22.46 25.65
CA LEU A 36 -31.77 -22.19 24.21
C LEU A 36 -32.17 -20.75 23.86
N ALA A 37 -32.80 -20.00 24.78
CA ALA A 37 -33.12 -18.60 24.58
C ALA A 37 -31.89 -17.69 24.72
N SER A 38 -30.84 -18.18 25.39
CA SER A 38 -29.61 -17.42 25.60
C SER A 38 -28.75 -17.32 24.33
N PRO A 39 -28.11 -16.15 24.08
CA PRO A 39 -27.23 -15.96 22.94
C PRO A 39 -26.11 -17.00 22.90
N ARG A 40 -25.82 -17.52 21.69
CA ARG A 40 -24.83 -18.58 21.50
C ARG A 40 -23.45 -18.24 22.08
N GLN A 41 -23.01 -16.99 22.00
CA GLN A 41 -21.73 -16.55 22.57
C GLN A 41 -21.70 -16.68 24.09
N LEU A 42 -22.83 -16.39 24.75
CA LEU A 42 -22.98 -16.52 26.19
C LEU A 42 -23.02 -17.99 26.60
N ARG A 43 -23.74 -18.83 25.86
CA ARG A 43 -23.72 -20.29 26.05
C ARG A 43 -22.32 -20.88 25.88
N LEU A 44 -21.58 -20.48 24.84
CA LEU A 44 -20.20 -20.93 24.64
C LEU A 44 -19.30 -20.53 25.81
N ALA A 45 -19.42 -19.30 26.30
CA ALA A 45 -18.67 -18.83 27.46
C ALA A 45 -19.01 -19.64 28.73
N ALA A 46 -20.29 -19.98 28.94
CA ALA A 46 -20.73 -20.82 30.05
C ALA A 46 -20.13 -22.24 29.96
N VAL A 47 -20.15 -22.88 28.79
CA VAL A 47 -19.52 -24.20 28.58
C VAL A 47 -18.03 -24.17 28.91
N LEU A 48 -17.31 -23.18 28.39
CA LEU A 48 -15.88 -23.03 28.63
C LEU A 48 -15.57 -22.79 30.11
N ALA A 49 -16.44 -22.08 30.82
CA ALA A 49 -16.33 -21.84 32.26
C ALA A 49 -16.53 -23.12 33.09
N CYS A 50 -17.45 -24.01 32.68
CA CYS A 50 -17.64 -25.30 33.33
C CYS A 50 -16.37 -26.16 33.32
N GLY A 51 -15.48 -25.97 32.34
CA GLY A 51 -14.20 -26.69 32.25
C GLY A 51 -13.22 -26.40 33.39
N SER A 52 -13.46 -25.37 34.22
CA SER A 52 -12.65 -25.08 35.40
C SER A 52 -12.98 -25.97 36.62
N SER A 53 -14.07 -26.74 36.58
CA SER A 53 -14.48 -27.63 37.67
C SER A 53 -14.42 -29.10 37.24
N PRO A 54 -13.64 -29.97 37.92
CA PRO A 54 -13.61 -31.39 37.61
C PRO A 54 -14.96 -32.09 37.83
N GLN A 55 -15.83 -31.52 38.69
CA GLN A 55 -17.17 -32.03 38.94
C GLN A 55 -18.10 -31.93 37.72
N ALA A 56 -17.76 -31.06 36.75
CA ALA A 56 -18.53 -30.88 35.53
C ALA A 56 -18.26 -31.98 34.47
N LEU A 57 -17.20 -32.79 34.65
CA LEU A 57 -16.67 -33.67 33.60
C LEU A 57 -17.73 -34.61 32.99
N GLY A 58 -18.50 -35.31 33.84
CA GLY A 58 -19.53 -36.24 33.35
C GLY A 58 -20.65 -35.54 32.56
N ARG A 59 -21.04 -34.33 32.97
CA ARG A 59 -22.05 -33.53 32.26
C ARG A 59 -21.50 -33.01 30.92
N LEU A 60 -20.25 -32.56 30.91
CA LEU A 60 -19.56 -32.09 29.70
C LEU A 60 -19.34 -33.21 28.67
N GLN A 61 -18.96 -34.42 29.11
CA GLN A 61 -18.80 -35.59 28.24
C GLN A 61 -20.12 -36.03 27.61
N ALA A 62 -21.20 -36.18 28.40
CA ALA A 62 -22.53 -36.50 27.87
C ALA A 62 -22.98 -35.48 26.83
N ARG A 63 -22.59 -34.22 27.02
CA ARG A 63 -22.96 -33.14 26.12
C ARG A 63 -22.14 -33.12 24.83
N LEU A 64 -20.84 -33.39 24.91
CA LEU A 64 -19.97 -33.56 23.74
C LEU A 64 -20.53 -34.55 22.72
N ASP A 65 -21.20 -35.60 23.22
CA ASP A 65 -21.84 -36.63 22.39
C ASP A 65 -23.18 -36.17 21.79
N SER A 66 -23.93 -35.31 22.49
CA SER A 66 -25.28 -34.87 22.07
C SER A 66 -25.32 -33.55 21.27
N GLU A 67 -24.28 -32.72 21.34
CA GLU A 67 -24.30 -31.37 20.80
C GLU A 67 -24.17 -31.34 19.27
N THR A 68 -25.04 -30.53 18.63
CA THR A 68 -25.09 -30.40 17.16
C THR A 68 -24.46 -29.10 16.68
N ASP A 69 -24.48 -28.03 17.48
CA ASP A 69 -23.81 -26.78 17.12
C ASP A 69 -22.30 -26.95 17.24
N MET A 70 -21.59 -26.77 16.13
CA MET A 70 -20.13 -26.96 16.06
C MET A 70 -19.35 -26.07 17.03
N SER A 71 -19.81 -24.85 17.31
CA SER A 71 -19.10 -23.95 18.23
C SER A 71 -19.22 -24.42 19.68
N LEU A 72 -20.41 -24.84 20.09
CA LEU A 72 -20.65 -25.41 21.41
C LEU A 72 -19.96 -26.78 21.56
N ARG A 73 -19.94 -27.59 20.50
CA ARG A 73 -19.26 -28.88 20.50
C ARG A 73 -17.75 -28.75 20.66
N VAL A 74 -17.12 -27.80 19.96
CA VAL A 74 -15.69 -27.48 20.13
C VAL A 74 -15.43 -26.92 21.54
N GLY A 75 -16.30 -26.01 22.02
CA GLY A 75 -16.20 -25.47 23.38
C GLY A 75 -16.31 -26.56 24.46
N ALA A 76 -17.23 -27.50 24.30
CA ALA A 76 -17.40 -28.64 25.20
C ALA A 76 -16.18 -29.55 25.17
N ALA A 77 -15.61 -29.84 24.00
CA ALA A 77 -14.37 -30.62 23.89
C ALA A 77 -13.22 -29.95 24.66
N ILE A 78 -13.04 -28.64 24.53
CA ILE A 78 -12.02 -27.89 25.27
C ILE A 78 -12.30 -27.92 26.78
N ALA A 79 -13.55 -27.73 27.19
CA ALA A 79 -13.94 -27.80 28.59
C ALA A 79 -13.70 -29.18 29.22
N VAL A 80 -14.00 -30.26 28.48
CA VAL A 80 -13.68 -31.65 28.88
C VAL A 80 -12.17 -31.82 29.05
N LEU A 81 -11.35 -31.35 28.11
CA LEU A 81 -9.89 -31.43 28.22
C LEU A 81 -9.35 -30.67 29.44
N ARG A 82 -9.87 -29.48 29.73
CA ARG A 82 -9.50 -28.71 30.92
C ARG A 82 -9.89 -29.45 32.21
N ALA A 83 -11.12 -29.94 32.30
CA ALA A 83 -11.64 -30.63 33.48
C ALA A 83 -11.02 -32.02 33.71
N SER A 84 -10.50 -32.66 32.66
CA SER A 84 -9.84 -33.98 32.71
C SER A 84 -8.31 -33.91 32.75
N GLU A 85 -7.73 -32.71 32.89
CA GLU A 85 -6.28 -32.51 32.84
C GLU A 85 -5.64 -33.14 31.59
N TRP A 86 -6.28 -32.96 30.42
CA TRP A 86 -5.81 -33.44 29.11
C TRP A 86 -5.83 -34.97 28.91
N MET A 87 -6.55 -35.72 29.76
CA MET A 87 -6.60 -37.18 29.68
C MET A 87 -7.73 -37.74 28.78
N ASP A 88 -8.69 -36.91 28.35
CA ASP A 88 -9.82 -37.38 27.53
C ASP A 88 -9.45 -37.54 26.04
N GLU A 89 -9.26 -38.78 25.60
CA GLU A 89 -8.90 -39.10 24.21
C GLU A 89 -9.97 -38.70 23.19
N LYS A 90 -11.26 -38.80 23.53
CA LYS A 90 -12.35 -38.51 22.59
C LYS A 90 -12.37 -37.03 22.22
N ALA A 91 -12.19 -36.15 23.20
CA ALA A 91 -12.10 -34.72 22.98
C ALA A 91 -10.87 -34.35 22.15
N ILE A 92 -9.70 -34.96 22.41
CA ILE A 92 -8.48 -34.76 21.59
C ILE A 92 -8.73 -35.16 20.13
N ILE A 93 -9.24 -36.38 19.90
CA ILE A 93 -9.47 -36.92 18.55
C ILE A 93 -10.48 -36.05 17.80
N LEU A 94 -11.54 -35.57 18.46
CA LEU A 94 -12.52 -34.69 17.83
C LEU A 94 -11.86 -33.38 17.36
N LEU A 95 -11.11 -32.71 18.22
CA LEU A 95 -10.46 -31.44 17.88
C LEU A 95 -9.43 -31.64 16.75
N GLN A 96 -8.61 -32.70 16.81
CA GLN A 96 -7.65 -33.00 15.76
C GLN A 96 -8.34 -33.29 14.42
N LYS A 97 -9.43 -34.07 14.40
CA LYS A 97 -10.22 -34.31 13.18
C LYS A 97 -10.77 -33.01 12.60
N LEU A 98 -11.33 -32.13 13.43
CA LEU A 98 -11.87 -30.85 12.96
C LEU A 98 -10.79 -29.88 12.43
N LEU A 99 -9.55 -30.00 12.89
CA LEU A 99 -8.42 -29.18 12.42
C LEU A 99 -7.79 -29.75 11.14
N HIS A 100 -7.60 -31.07 11.06
CA HIS A 100 -6.86 -31.72 9.98
C HIS A 100 -7.75 -32.32 8.88
N GLU A 101 -8.88 -32.90 9.25
CA GLU A 101 -9.82 -33.62 8.38
C GLU A 101 -11.26 -33.10 8.58
N PRO A 102 -11.51 -31.79 8.34
CA PRO A 102 -12.80 -31.21 8.64
C PRO A 102 -13.88 -31.70 7.67
N PRO A 103 -15.15 -31.77 8.11
CA PRO A 103 -16.26 -32.06 7.21
C PRO A 103 -16.49 -30.93 6.20
N ASP A 104 -16.26 -29.68 6.61
CA ASP A 104 -16.32 -28.50 5.75
C ASP A 104 -15.38 -27.38 6.26
N VAL A 105 -15.17 -26.35 5.44
CA VAL A 105 -14.30 -25.22 5.80
C VAL A 105 -14.88 -24.44 6.98
N LYS A 106 -16.21 -24.34 7.09
CA LYS A 106 -16.88 -23.61 8.17
C LYS A 106 -16.58 -24.24 9.54
N ALA A 107 -16.59 -25.56 9.64
CA ALA A 107 -16.25 -26.32 10.84
C ALA A 107 -14.78 -26.11 11.19
N LYS A 108 -13.87 -26.17 10.20
CA LYS A 108 -12.44 -25.91 10.42
C LYS A 108 -12.20 -24.49 10.95
N VAL A 109 -12.78 -23.48 10.31
CA VAL A 109 -12.66 -22.06 10.72
C VAL A 109 -13.24 -21.84 12.11
N THR A 110 -14.39 -22.45 12.42
CA THR A 110 -15.01 -22.36 13.75
C THR A 110 -14.12 -23.01 14.81
N CYS A 111 -13.60 -24.20 14.52
CA CYS A 111 -12.67 -24.90 15.39
C CYS A 111 -11.40 -24.08 15.62
N LEU A 112 -10.76 -23.59 14.55
CA LEU A 112 -9.54 -22.76 14.61
C LEU A 112 -9.74 -21.52 15.48
N ARG A 113 -10.84 -20.78 15.31
CA ARG A 113 -11.09 -19.56 16.10
C ARG A 113 -11.27 -19.85 17.59
N ILE A 114 -11.95 -20.93 17.95
CA ILE A 114 -12.20 -21.26 19.36
C ILE A 114 -10.92 -21.84 19.97
N VAL A 115 -10.27 -22.80 19.31
CA VAL A 115 -9.02 -23.41 19.77
C VAL A 115 -7.90 -22.38 19.84
N GLY A 116 -7.73 -21.52 18.84
CA GLY A 116 -6.69 -20.49 18.84
C GLY A 116 -6.82 -19.46 19.95
N LYS A 117 -8.04 -19.25 20.46
CA LYS A 117 -8.32 -18.38 21.60
C LYS A 117 -8.16 -19.10 22.94
N GLU A 118 -8.74 -20.29 23.06
CA GLU A 118 -8.96 -20.95 24.34
C GLU A 118 -7.90 -22.03 24.65
N LEU A 119 -7.30 -22.61 23.62
CA LEU A 119 -6.35 -23.72 23.74
C LEU A 119 -5.24 -23.63 22.67
N PRO A 120 -4.51 -22.49 22.60
CA PRO A 120 -3.57 -22.27 21.52
C PRO A 120 -2.46 -23.32 21.50
N GLU A 121 -2.11 -23.96 22.61
CA GLU A 121 -1.05 -24.97 22.71
C GLU A 121 -1.28 -26.17 21.77
N LEU A 122 -2.55 -26.47 21.43
CA LEU A 122 -2.91 -27.53 20.50
C LEU A 122 -2.45 -27.24 19.06
N LEU A 123 -2.25 -25.96 18.72
CA LEU A 123 -1.83 -25.55 17.38
C LEU A 123 -0.30 -25.47 17.31
N GLY A 124 0.35 -26.34 16.55
CA GLY A 124 1.80 -26.22 16.31
C GLY A 124 2.13 -24.98 15.47
N ASN A 125 3.30 -24.35 15.69
CA ASN A 125 3.75 -23.23 14.84
C ASN A 125 3.86 -23.66 13.36
N GLY A 126 4.33 -24.89 13.08
CA GLY A 126 4.43 -25.40 11.71
C GLY A 126 3.07 -25.61 11.06
N TYR A 127 2.06 -25.98 11.84
CA TYR A 127 0.68 -26.08 11.37
C TYR A 127 0.10 -24.69 11.04
N LEU A 128 0.38 -23.67 11.85
CA LEU A 128 0.00 -22.29 11.53
C LEU A 128 0.67 -21.78 10.25
N VAL A 129 1.96 -22.07 10.04
CA VAL A 129 2.66 -21.75 8.78
C VAL A 129 1.95 -22.39 7.58
N TYR A 130 1.54 -23.66 7.71
CA TYR A 130 0.77 -24.35 6.67
C TYR A 130 -0.59 -23.69 6.39
N LEU A 131 -1.30 -23.23 7.43
CA LEU A 131 -2.58 -22.53 7.29
C LEU A 131 -2.44 -21.11 6.73
N LEU A 132 -1.27 -20.49 6.91
CA LEU A 132 -0.92 -19.17 6.37
C LEU A 132 -0.36 -19.26 4.94
N HIS A 133 -0.33 -20.45 4.33
CA HIS A 133 0.12 -20.60 2.95
C HIS A 133 -0.89 -20.01 1.95
N GLN A 134 -0.40 -19.44 0.85
CA GLN A 134 -1.23 -18.76 -0.17
C GLN A 134 -2.26 -19.66 -0.87
N SER A 135 -2.08 -20.98 -0.80
CA SER A 135 -3.01 -21.96 -1.38
C SER A 135 -4.22 -22.24 -0.49
N GLN A 136 -4.26 -21.68 0.72
CA GLN A 136 -5.36 -21.89 1.66
C GLN A 136 -6.52 -20.96 1.32
N GLU A 137 -7.73 -21.39 1.69
CA GLU A 137 -8.91 -20.56 1.55
C GLU A 137 -8.82 -19.31 2.44
N SER A 138 -9.23 -18.14 1.94
CA SER A 138 -9.18 -16.85 2.64
C SER A 138 -9.74 -16.90 4.06
N ARG A 139 -10.86 -17.62 4.29
CA ARG A 139 -11.46 -17.75 5.63
C ARG A 139 -10.57 -18.49 6.62
N ILE A 140 -9.80 -19.47 6.14
CA ILE A 140 -8.83 -20.22 6.94
C ILE A 140 -7.64 -19.32 7.28
N VAL A 141 -7.14 -18.54 6.31
CA VAL A 141 -6.05 -17.58 6.53
C VAL A 141 -6.45 -16.53 7.57
N HIS A 142 -7.65 -15.94 7.46
CA HIS A 142 -8.18 -15.01 8.47
C HIS A 142 -8.23 -15.62 9.87
N ALA A 143 -8.69 -16.88 9.97
CA ALA A 143 -8.72 -17.58 11.26
C ALA A 143 -7.30 -17.82 11.81
N ALA A 144 -6.35 -18.20 10.97
CA ALA A 144 -4.96 -18.44 11.37
C ALA A 144 -4.24 -17.16 11.82
N LEU A 145 -4.44 -16.03 11.11
CA LEU A 145 -3.93 -14.72 11.52
C LEU A 145 -4.54 -14.28 12.85
N GLU A 146 -5.86 -14.46 13.02
CA GLU A 146 -6.55 -14.19 14.28
C GLU A 146 -5.98 -15.04 15.42
N CYS A 147 -5.67 -16.32 15.19
CA CYS A 147 -5.00 -17.19 16.16
C CYS A 147 -3.63 -16.66 16.56
N CYS A 148 -2.80 -16.25 15.58
CA CYS A 148 -1.45 -15.72 15.85
C CYS A 148 -1.52 -14.48 16.74
N ARG A 149 -2.47 -13.58 16.45
CA ARG A 149 -2.72 -12.36 17.23
C ARG A 149 -3.20 -12.65 18.64
N GLN A 150 -4.21 -13.52 18.81
CA GLN A 150 -4.81 -13.81 20.11
C GLN A 150 -3.86 -14.57 21.05
N SER A 151 -3.10 -15.51 20.49
CA SER A 151 -2.15 -16.32 21.26
C SER A 151 -0.80 -15.64 21.51
N GLN A 152 -0.61 -14.41 21.01
CA GLN A 152 0.62 -13.61 21.14
C GLN A 152 1.88 -14.44 20.83
N ARG A 153 1.82 -15.26 19.79
CA ARG A 153 2.95 -16.14 19.43
C ARG A 153 4.14 -15.30 19.00
N THR A 154 5.31 -15.71 19.47
CA THR A 154 6.58 -15.02 19.19
C THR A 154 7.58 -15.90 18.45
N SER A 155 7.15 -17.05 17.91
CA SER A 155 8.05 -17.99 17.22
C SER A 155 8.56 -17.41 15.89
N PRO A 156 9.89 -17.22 15.72
CA PRO A 156 10.47 -16.63 14.51
C PRO A 156 10.05 -17.27 13.19
N MET A 157 9.70 -18.57 13.22
CA MET A 157 9.24 -19.33 12.06
C MET A 157 7.94 -18.79 11.44
N LEU A 158 7.12 -18.07 12.21
CA LEU A 158 5.87 -17.47 11.72
C LEU A 158 6.10 -16.16 10.97
N VAL A 159 7.20 -15.45 11.23
CA VAL A 159 7.41 -14.09 10.71
C VAL A 159 7.39 -14.05 9.18
N PRO A 160 8.11 -14.91 8.43
CA PRO A 160 8.04 -14.86 6.96
C PRO A 160 6.64 -15.15 6.40
N ALA A 161 5.88 -16.02 7.07
CA ALA A 161 4.51 -16.35 6.68
C ALA A 161 3.55 -15.17 6.93
N LEU A 162 3.73 -14.42 8.03
CA LEU A 162 2.94 -13.24 8.37
C LEU A 162 3.27 -12.04 7.47
N VAL A 163 4.57 -11.74 7.28
CA VAL A 163 5.06 -10.61 6.47
C VAL A 163 4.51 -10.67 5.05
N LYS A 164 4.41 -11.86 4.46
CA LYS A 164 3.85 -12.05 3.12
C LYS A 164 2.44 -11.44 2.95
N TRP A 165 1.61 -11.50 3.99
CA TRP A 165 0.23 -11.01 3.93
C TRP A 165 0.10 -9.49 4.08
N LEU A 166 1.20 -8.77 4.30
CA LEU A 166 1.19 -7.30 4.34
C LEU A 166 0.81 -6.69 2.97
N ALA A 167 1.12 -7.38 1.88
CA ALA A 167 0.78 -6.97 0.53
C ALA A 167 -0.73 -7.09 0.19
N GLU A 168 -1.52 -7.80 0.99
CA GLU A 168 -2.94 -7.98 0.70
C GLU A 168 -3.81 -7.15 1.65
N ALA A 169 -4.53 -6.16 1.11
CA ALA A 169 -5.29 -5.20 1.90
C ALA A 169 -6.32 -5.84 2.86
N SER A 170 -6.93 -6.97 2.49
CA SER A 170 -7.87 -7.71 3.32
C SER A 170 -7.24 -8.33 4.57
N PHE A 171 -5.99 -8.78 4.47
CA PHE A 171 -5.28 -9.48 5.55
C PHE A 171 -4.32 -8.59 6.33
N ARG A 172 -3.87 -7.49 5.72
CA ARG A 172 -2.88 -6.55 6.26
C ARG A 172 -3.15 -6.14 7.72
N PRO A 173 -4.36 -5.74 8.15
CA PRO A 173 -4.58 -5.34 9.55
C PRO A 173 -4.29 -6.47 10.55
N GLN A 174 -4.72 -7.69 10.24
CA GLN A 174 -4.52 -8.85 11.11
C GLN A 174 -3.07 -9.30 11.12
N ALA A 175 -2.38 -9.20 9.98
CA ALA A 175 -0.95 -9.49 9.88
C ALA A 175 -0.11 -8.48 10.68
N LEU A 176 -0.42 -7.18 10.58
CA LEU A 176 0.22 -6.12 11.37
C LEU A 176 0.02 -6.34 12.86
N ASP A 177 -1.21 -6.57 13.31
CA ASP A 177 -1.52 -6.83 14.72
C ASP A 177 -0.76 -8.05 15.26
N ALA A 178 -0.62 -9.10 14.46
CA ALA A 178 0.14 -10.28 14.84
C ALA A 178 1.66 -10.01 14.87
N LEU A 179 2.20 -9.20 13.96
CA LEU A 179 3.64 -8.89 13.91
C LEU A 179 4.10 -7.98 15.05
N VAL A 180 3.22 -7.10 15.57
CA VAL A 180 3.55 -6.18 16.67
C VAL A 180 3.94 -6.91 17.97
N THR A 181 3.49 -8.15 18.17
CA THR A 181 3.85 -8.93 19.37
C THR A 181 5.26 -9.52 19.32
N PHE A 182 5.91 -9.50 18.15
CA PHE A 182 7.25 -10.08 17.98
C PHE A 182 8.35 -9.10 18.39
N PRO A 183 9.50 -9.60 18.88
CA PRO A 183 10.67 -8.77 19.09
C PRO A 183 11.12 -8.10 17.78
N PRO A 184 11.42 -6.79 17.78
CA PRO A 184 11.83 -6.05 16.57
C PRO A 184 13.03 -6.68 15.85
N SER A 185 13.98 -7.24 16.58
CA SER A 185 15.17 -7.89 16.01
C SER A 185 14.85 -9.12 15.13
N VAL A 186 13.74 -9.80 15.40
CA VAL A 186 13.30 -10.98 14.63
C VAL A 186 12.53 -10.57 13.37
N VAL A 187 11.77 -9.48 13.46
CA VAL A 187 10.93 -8.98 12.35
C VAL A 187 11.75 -8.19 11.34
N TRP A 188 12.80 -7.50 11.79
CA TRP A 188 13.57 -6.55 10.98
C TRP A 188 14.08 -7.12 9.65
N GLY A 189 14.86 -8.21 9.70
CA GLY A 189 15.43 -8.81 8.49
C GLY A 189 14.38 -9.21 7.46
N PRO A 190 13.39 -10.06 7.82
CA PRO A 190 12.31 -10.44 6.92
C PRO A 190 11.49 -9.26 6.37
N LEU A 191 11.31 -8.20 7.15
CA LEU A 191 10.59 -7.00 6.72
C LEU A 191 11.39 -6.19 5.69
N VAL A 192 12.69 -6.00 5.91
CA VAL A 192 13.57 -5.32 4.95
C VAL A 192 13.62 -6.10 3.63
N ASP A 193 13.84 -7.42 3.68
CA ASP A 193 13.82 -8.29 2.50
C ASP A 193 12.49 -8.22 1.73
N PHE A 194 11.38 -8.08 2.46
CA PHE A 194 10.05 -7.95 1.86
C PHE A 194 9.87 -6.61 1.15
N LEU A 195 10.31 -5.52 1.78
CA LEU A 195 10.22 -4.18 1.20
C LEU A 195 11.11 -4.03 -0.03
N GLU A 196 12.34 -4.56 0.00
CA GLU A 196 13.22 -4.59 -1.18
C GLU A 196 12.56 -5.31 -2.36
N LYS A 197 12.00 -6.51 -2.11
CA LYS A 197 11.25 -7.26 -3.14
C LYS A 197 9.99 -6.54 -3.62
N ALA A 198 9.33 -5.77 -2.75
CA ALA A 198 8.17 -4.97 -3.14
C ALA A 198 8.57 -3.82 -4.07
N LEU A 199 9.71 -3.18 -3.82
CA LEU A 199 10.27 -2.12 -4.67
C LEU A 199 10.74 -2.63 -6.02
N ASP A 200 11.46 -3.75 -6.05
CA ASP A 200 11.89 -4.40 -7.29
C ASP A 200 10.71 -4.74 -8.22
N ARG A 201 9.55 -5.05 -7.60
CA ARG A 201 8.30 -5.37 -8.32
C ARG A 201 7.40 -4.17 -8.55
N VAL A 202 7.78 -2.97 -8.09
CA VAL A 202 6.97 -1.75 -8.15
C VAL A 202 5.57 -1.98 -7.54
N SER A 203 5.51 -2.70 -6.41
CA SER A 203 4.26 -3.12 -5.76
C SER A 203 3.80 -2.12 -4.70
N LEU A 204 2.83 -1.26 -5.04
CA LEU A 204 2.27 -0.26 -4.13
C LEU A 204 1.73 -0.87 -2.83
N ASP A 205 0.91 -1.92 -2.94
CA ASP A 205 0.32 -2.57 -1.79
C ASP A 205 1.35 -3.26 -0.88
N GLY A 206 2.41 -3.82 -1.48
CA GLY A 206 3.53 -4.41 -0.76
C GLY A 206 4.30 -3.34 0.02
N THR A 207 4.70 -2.26 -0.65
CA THR A 207 5.43 -1.15 -0.01
C THR A 207 4.60 -0.49 1.08
N LEU A 208 3.31 -0.21 0.83
CA LEU A 208 2.40 0.32 1.84
C LEU A 208 2.31 -0.61 3.06
N GLY A 209 2.12 -1.91 2.84
CA GLY A 209 2.04 -2.90 3.91
C GLY A 209 3.31 -2.96 4.76
N GLY A 210 4.48 -2.98 4.12
CA GLY A 210 5.77 -3.00 4.82
C GLY A 210 6.07 -1.70 5.56
N VAL A 211 5.75 -0.54 4.97
CA VAL A 211 5.89 0.76 5.62
C VAL A 211 4.97 0.89 6.84
N ARG A 212 3.71 0.44 6.76
CA ARG A 212 2.83 0.37 7.94
C ARG A 212 3.40 -0.51 9.04
N CYS A 213 4.06 -1.61 8.68
CA CYS A 213 4.75 -2.46 9.66
C CYS A 213 5.95 -1.73 10.30
N LEU A 214 6.71 -0.96 9.52
CA LEU A 214 7.79 -0.10 10.04
C LEU A 214 7.25 0.97 10.99
N GLU A 215 6.14 1.61 10.67
CA GLU A 215 5.49 2.64 11.50
C GLU A 215 5.02 2.06 12.84
N MET A 216 4.27 0.96 12.82
CA MET A 216 3.69 0.33 14.01
C MET A 216 4.73 -0.40 14.87
N GLY A 217 5.81 -0.90 14.25
CA GLY A 217 6.84 -1.64 14.96
C GLY A 217 7.75 -0.76 15.80
N GLN A 218 8.20 -1.30 16.95
CA GLN A 218 9.13 -0.64 17.87
C GLN A 218 10.59 -0.76 17.40
N PHE A 219 10.86 -0.42 16.13
CA PHE A 219 12.22 -0.42 15.58
C PHE A 219 12.97 0.88 15.93
N PRO A 220 14.31 0.86 16.02
CA PRO A 220 15.11 2.07 16.23
C PRO A 220 14.83 3.12 15.15
N PRO A 221 14.65 4.41 15.50
CA PRO A 221 14.29 5.45 14.53
C PRO A 221 15.33 5.63 13.42
N HIS A 222 16.62 5.57 13.77
CA HIS A 222 17.71 5.65 12.80
C HIS A 222 17.69 4.51 11.78
N ALA A 223 17.39 3.28 12.24
CA ALA A 223 17.31 2.13 11.35
C ALA A 223 16.11 2.28 10.37
N LYS A 224 14.97 2.79 10.85
CA LYS A 224 13.81 3.09 9.99
C LYS A 224 14.17 4.13 8.92
N ALA A 225 14.79 5.24 9.33
CA ALA A 225 15.21 6.30 8.42
C ALA A 225 16.23 5.78 7.39
N GLU A 226 17.22 4.99 7.83
CA GLU A 226 18.23 4.40 6.94
C GLU A 226 17.62 3.51 5.87
N VAL A 227 16.70 2.60 6.24
CA VAL A 227 16.01 1.72 5.29
C VAL A 227 15.17 2.52 4.31
N LEU A 228 14.37 3.48 4.79
CA LEU A 228 13.56 4.34 3.93
C LEU A 228 14.44 5.15 2.96
N LEU A 229 15.55 5.71 3.44
CA LEU A 229 16.49 6.46 2.60
C LEU A 229 17.18 5.57 1.57
N ASN A 230 17.60 4.35 1.93
CA ASN A 230 18.17 3.40 0.98
C ASN A 230 17.17 3.03 -0.13
N MET A 231 15.88 2.92 0.23
CA MET A 231 14.79 2.68 -0.71
C MET A 231 14.51 3.89 -1.60
N MET A 232 14.64 5.10 -1.08
CA MET A 232 14.51 6.30 -1.91
C MET A 232 15.72 6.49 -2.83
N ASP A 233 16.93 6.22 -2.35
CA ASP A 233 18.16 6.28 -3.14
C ASP A 233 18.12 5.29 -4.31
N SER A 234 17.56 4.09 -4.14
CA SER A 234 17.41 3.12 -5.22
C SER A 234 16.39 3.53 -6.28
N LEU A 235 15.47 4.43 -5.91
CA LEU A 235 14.45 4.97 -6.80
C LEU A 235 14.92 6.26 -7.49
N VAL A 236 15.83 7.02 -6.89
CA VAL A 236 16.43 8.20 -7.50
C VAL A 236 17.25 7.79 -8.71
N GLU A 237 16.82 8.24 -9.87
CA GLU A 237 17.57 8.01 -11.09
C GLU A 237 18.60 9.12 -11.30
N LEU A 238 19.84 8.74 -11.66
CA LEU A 238 20.93 9.66 -11.95
C LEU A 238 20.57 10.61 -13.10
N GLU A 239 21.30 11.73 -13.22
CA GLU A 239 21.14 12.80 -14.23
C GLU A 239 21.15 12.29 -15.68
N THR A 240 20.02 11.75 -16.10
CA THR A 240 19.81 11.14 -17.40
C THR A 240 18.65 11.86 -18.07
N GLU A 241 18.60 11.83 -19.39
CA GLU A 241 17.62 12.58 -20.16
C GLU A 241 16.18 12.14 -19.83
N MET A 242 15.28 13.13 -19.76
CA MET A 242 13.88 12.91 -19.41
C MET A 242 13.04 12.70 -20.67
N THR A 243 12.83 11.44 -21.05
CA THR A 243 12.03 11.04 -22.22
C THR A 243 10.57 10.75 -21.83
N LEU A 244 9.65 10.71 -22.80
CA LEU A 244 8.24 10.39 -22.55
C LEU A 244 8.05 9.00 -21.93
N ARG A 245 8.83 8.01 -22.38
CA ARG A 245 8.85 6.66 -21.78
C ARG A 245 9.07 6.74 -20.26
N ARG A 246 10.07 7.51 -19.87
CA ARG A 246 10.51 7.59 -18.48
C ARG A 246 9.58 8.45 -17.63
N VAL A 247 8.80 9.36 -18.23
CA VAL A 247 7.67 10.02 -17.56
C VAL A 247 6.66 8.98 -17.07
N LEU A 248 6.37 7.93 -17.85
CA LEU A 248 5.47 6.86 -17.41
C LEU A 248 6.10 6.00 -16.31
N GLU A 249 7.35 5.60 -16.49
CA GLU A 249 8.08 4.81 -15.49
C GLU A 249 8.09 5.56 -14.15
N LEU A 250 8.31 6.87 -14.19
CA LEU A 250 8.17 7.74 -13.03
C LEU A 250 6.74 7.75 -12.50
N ARG A 251 5.72 7.99 -13.35
CA ARG A 251 4.31 8.02 -12.94
C ARG A 251 3.87 6.75 -12.21
N GLN A 252 4.34 5.57 -12.66
CA GLN A 252 4.06 4.29 -12.00
C GLN A 252 4.74 4.18 -10.63
N ARG A 253 5.89 4.82 -10.45
CA ARG A 253 6.66 4.80 -9.20
C ARG A 253 6.25 5.89 -8.21
N LEU A 254 5.69 7.01 -8.67
CA LEU A 254 5.32 8.15 -7.81
C LEU A 254 4.47 7.77 -6.58
N PRO A 255 3.48 6.88 -6.66
CA PRO A 255 2.73 6.43 -5.48
C PRO A 255 3.63 5.74 -4.43
N LEU A 256 4.65 4.99 -4.85
CA LEU A 256 5.62 4.38 -3.94
C LEU A 256 6.47 5.44 -3.26
N TRP A 257 6.92 6.45 -4.03
CA TRP A 257 7.74 7.54 -3.51
C TRP A 257 6.95 8.35 -2.49
N GLU A 258 5.67 8.56 -2.75
CA GLU A 258 4.79 9.27 -1.83
C GLU A 258 4.64 8.53 -0.49
N VAL A 259 4.43 7.21 -0.52
CA VAL A 259 4.36 6.38 0.68
C VAL A 259 5.67 6.41 1.47
N LEU A 260 6.82 6.35 0.79
CA LEU A 260 8.14 6.42 1.44
C LEU A 260 8.41 7.80 2.03
N ALA A 261 8.05 8.87 1.32
CA ALA A 261 8.20 10.24 1.79
C ALA A 261 7.31 10.51 3.01
N ASP A 262 6.05 10.04 3.01
CA ASP A 262 5.15 10.13 4.17
C ASP A 262 5.74 9.42 5.40
N ALA A 263 6.33 8.25 5.20
CA ALA A 263 6.99 7.51 6.28
C ALA A 263 8.20 8.28 6.85
N LEU A 264 9.00 8.92 5.99
CA LEU A 264 10.15 9.73 6.41
C LEU A 264 9.74 10.99 7.18
N VAL A 265 8.62 11.62 6.84
CA VAL A 265 8.10 12.77 7.63
C VAL A 265 7.76 12.34 9.05
N GLY A 266 7.33 11.09 9.23
CA GLY A 266 7.03 10.51 10.54
C GLY A 266 8.25 10.02 11.34
N THR A 267 9.46 9.95 10.75
CA THR A 267 10.66 9.47 11.44
C THR A 267 11.55 10.61 11.94
N ASP A 268 12.11 10.43 13.13
CA ASP A 268 13.10 11.36 13.69
C ASP A 268 14.42 11.23 12.93
N THR A 269 14.68 12.16 12.00
CA THR A 269 15.94 12.22 11.26
C THR A 269 17.03 12.92 12.07
N SER A 270 18.18 12.26 12.20
CA SER A 270 19.42 12.84 12.74
C SER A 270 20.05 13.82 11.75
N HIS A 271 21.07 14.57 12.20
CA HIS A 271 21.82 15.49 11.33
C HIS A 271 22.39 14.81 10.06
N ASN A 272 22.90 13.58 10.18
CA ASN A 272 23.48 12.85 9.04
C ASN A 272 22.40 12.39 8.05
N GLU A 273 21.26 11.90 8.55
CA GLU A 273 20.11 11.52 7.72
C GLU A 273 19.52 12.74 7.01
N GLY A 274 19.47 13.90 7.69
CA GLY A 274 19.01 15.16 7.08
C GLY A 274 19.83 15.59 5.86
N HIS A 275 21.14 15.36 5.83
CA HIS A 275 21.96 15.63 4.65
C HIS A 275 21.65 14.68 3.47
N ARG A 276 21.31 13.42 3.76
CA ARG A 276 20.87 12.46 2.74
C ARG A 276 19.49 12.84 2.19
N VAL A 277 18.55 13.21 3.07
CA VAL A 277 17.24 13.74 2.67
C VAL A 277 17.40 14.94 1.74
N ASP A 278 18.28 15.89 2.07
CA ASP A 278 18.56 17.06 1.22
C ASP A 278 19.12 16.63 -0.16
N GLY A 279 19.97 15.60 -0.20
CA GLY A 279 20.51 15.04 -1.44
C GLY A 279 19.43 14.40 -2.33
N VAL A 280 18.58 13.55 -1.74
CA VAL A 280 17.43 12.93 -2.42
C VAL A 280 16.47 14.01 -2.91
N ALA A 281 16.15 15.00 -2.09
CA ALA A 281 15.30 16.13 -2.45
C ALA A 281 15.90 16.93 -3.61
N ALA A 282 17.21 17.18 -3.61
CA ALA A 282 17.89 17.89 -4.71
C ALA A 282 17.80 17.12 -6.04
N ALA A 283 17.96 15.79 -6.01
CA ALA A 283 17.77 14.96 -7.19
C ALA A 283 16.32 14.99 -7.69
N CYS A 284 15.34 14.87 -6.78
CA CYS A 284 13.93 14.98 -7.12
C CYS A 284 13.59 16.36 -7.71
N ILE A 285 14.15 17.44 -7.17
CA ILE A 285 14.00 18.80 -7.71
C ILE A 285 14.56 18.88 -9.13
N PHE A 286 15.72 18.28 -9.39
CA PHE A 286 16.28 18.22 -10.74
C PHE A 286 15.34 17.50 -11.73
N THR A 287 14.80 16.34 -11.35
CA THR A 287 13.79 15.62 -12.15
C THR A 287 12.54 16.47 -12.39
N ALA A 288 12.07 17.22 -11.37
CA ALA A 288 10.94 18.14 -11.50
C ALA A 288 11.22 19.25 -12.53
N TYR A 289 12.45 19.78 -12.56
CA TYR A 289 12.86 20.74 -13.59
C TYR A 289 12.89 20.11 -14.99
N GLN A 290 13.35 18.87 -15.13
CA GLN A 290 13.33 18.17 -16.42
C GLN A 290 11.90 17.95 -16.91
N LEU A 291 10.99 17.46 -16.05
CA LEU A 291 9.56 17.32 -16.35
C LEU A 291 8.92 18.65 -16.76
N SER A 292 9.19 19.72 -15.98
CA SER A 292 8.71 21.06 -16.29
C SER A 292 9.23 21.56 -17.65
N HIS A 293 10.46 21.19 -18.04
CA HIS A 293 11.02 21.52 -19.34
C HIS A 293 10.36 20.73 -20.48
N VAL A 294 10.22 19.40 -20.35
CA VAL A 294 9.51 18.56 -21.35
C VAL A 294 8.09 19.11 -21.57
N ARG A 295 7.38 19.41 -20.48
CA ARG A 295 6.04 20.00 -20.55
C ARG A 295 6.03 21.31 -21.33
N ARG A 296 6.98 22.21 -21.08
CA ARG A 296 7.07 23.48 -21.81
C ARG A 296 7.39 23.27 -23.29
N GLN A 297 8.32 22.38 -23.63
CA GLN A 297 8.64 22.06 -25.02
C GLN A 297 7.42 21.55 -25.80
N LEU A 298 6.58 20.73 -25.18
CA LEU A 298 5.36 20.21 -25.79
C LEU A 298 4.22 21.26 -25.81
N ALA A 299 4.12 22.12 -24.79
CA ALA A 299 3.13 23.19 -24.74
C ALA A 299 3.41 24.29 -25.78
N ASP A 300 4.68 24.66 -25.98
CA ASP A 300 5.11 25.69 -26.95
C ASP A 300 4.91 25.21 -28.40
N GLY A 301 4.85 23.90 -28.64
CA GLY A 301 4.47 23.30 -29.93
C GLY A 301 2.99 23.49 -30.32
N GLY A 302 2.14 23.95 -29.41
CA GLY A 302 0.74 24.26 -29.70
C GLY A 302 -0.30 23.31 -29.09
N GLY A 303 0.08 22.39 -28.21
CA GLY A 303 -0.82 21.39 -27.61
C GLY A 303 -1.19 21.64 -26.14
N ARG A 304 -1.50 22.88 -25.72
CA ARG A 304 -1.80 23.19 -24.31
C ARG A 304 -2.96 22.38 -23.70
N ASP A 305 -3.89 21.91 -24.51
CA ASP A 305 -5.11 21.21 -24.07
C ASP A 305 -5.11 19.70 -24.38
N GLY A 306 -4.00 19.14 -24.86
CA GLY A 306 -3.90 17.72 -25.21
C GLY A 306 -3.76 16.81 -23.98
N LEU A 307 -4.23 15.56 -24.09
CA LEU A 307 -4.17 14.58 -22.99
C LEU A 307 -2.73 14.31 -22.52
N LEU A 308 -1.74 14.33 -23.43
CA LEU A 308 -0.32 14.19 -23.08
C LEU A 308 0.17 15.30 -22.13
N ALA A 309 -0.31 16.55 -22.33
CA ALA A 309 0.04 17.67 -21.47
C ALA A 309 -0.58 17.51 -20.07
N GLN A 310 -1.79 16.96 -19.98
CA GLN A 310 -2.45 16.66 -18.70
C GLN A 310 -1.70 15.56 -17.92
N VAL A 311 -1.25 14.51 -18.60
CA VAL A 311 -0.46 13.43 -17.97
C VAL A 311 0.86 13.98 -17.42
N LEU A 312 1.53 14.87 -18.16
CA LEU A 312 2.76 15.52 -17.70
C LEU A 312 2.51 16.45 -16.51
N GLU A 313 1.37 17.14 -16.49
CA GLU A 313 0.99 18.01 -15.37
C GLU A 313 0.69 17.20 -14.11
N GLU A 314 -0.10 16.13 -14.22
CA GLU A 314 -0.41 15.22 -13.11
C GLU A 314 0.88 14.59 -12.53
N ALA A 315 1.79 14.16 -13.41
CA ALA A 315 3.08 13.62 -12.99
C ALA A 315 3.94 14.68 -12.28
N LEU A 316 4.00 15.91 -12.82
CA LEU A 316 4.75 17.00 -12.20
C LEU A 316 4.16 17.39 -10.84
N ASP A 317 2.83 17.51 -10.73
CA ASP A 317 2.16 17.84 -9.47
C ASP A 317 2.42 16.79 -8.38
N THR A 318 2.19 15.52 -8.72
CA THR A 318 2.44 14.40 -7.79
C THR A 318 3.91 14.36 -7.37
N HIS A 319 4.84 14.60 -8.31
CA HIS A 319 6.28 14.64 -8.02
C HIS A 319 6.67 15.82 -7.13
N LEU A 320 6.09 17.02 -7.35
CA LEU A 320 6.31 18.18 -6.48
C LEU A 320 5.75 17.95 -5.08
N ARG A 321 4.62 17.23 -4.94
CA ARG A 321 4.09 16.81 -3.64
C ARG A 321 5.07 15.91 -2.89
N VAL A 322 5.68 14.94 -3.57
CA VAL A 322 6.74 14.10 -3.00
C VAL A 322 7.93 14.96 -2.54
N VAL A 323 8.39 15.90 -3.37
CA VAL A 323 9.49 16.82 -3.01
C VAL A 323 9.14 17.63 -1.75
N LEU A 324 7.93 18.16 -1.67
CA LEU A 324 7.46 18.91 -0.50
C LEU A 324 7.46 18.05 0.77
N LYS A 325 6.96 16.81 0.68
CA LYS A 325 7.00 15.84 1.78
C LYS A 325 8.44 15.57 2.22
N LEU A 326 9.36 15.32 1.29
CA LEU A 326 10.77 15.08 1.61
C LEU A 326 11.43 16.24 2.34
N VAL A 327 11.25 17.46 1.83
CA VAL A 327 11.86 18.63 2.47
C VAL A 327 11.22 18.90 3.83
N SER A 328 9.93 18.58 3.99
CA SER A 328 9.22 18.71 5.26
C SER A 328 9.69 17.76 6.35
N ALA A 329 10.39 16.66 6.01
CA ALA A 329 11.02 15.80 7.00
C ALA A 329 12.08 16.52 7.86
N THR A 330 12.54 17.71 7.42
CA THR A 330 13.46 18.57 8.16
C THR A 330 12.78 19.74 8.88
N PHE A 331 11.46 19.87 8.81
CA PHE A 331 10.70 20.96 9.42
C PHE A 331 10.55 20.76 10.94
N PRO A 332 10.18 21.82 11.69
CA PRO A 332 9.86 21.70 13.10
C PRO A 332 8.76 20.67 13.37
N ARG A 333 8.90 19.91 14.46
CA ARG A 333 7.93 18.88 14.86
C ARG A 333 6.52 19.47 14.99
N GLY A 334 5.53 18.72 14.50
CA GLY A 334 4.11 19.10 14.56
C GLY A 334 3.64 19.99 13.41
N PHE A 335 4.53 20.40 12.51
CA PHE A 335 4.12 21.04 11.27
C PHE A 335 3.39 20.05 10.35
N ASN A 336 2.18 20.38 9.94
CA ASN A 336 1.40 19.55 9.03
C ASN A 336 1.63 20.00 7.58
N ILE A 337 2.45 19.25 6.84
CA ILE A 337 2.76 19.52 5.43
C ILE A 337 1.52 19.49 4.52
N HIS A 338 0.47 18.75 4.90
CA HIS A 338 -0.76 18.70 4.11
C HIS A 338 -1.43 20.07 3.98
N VAL A 339 -1.28 20.96 4.97
CA VAL A 339 -1.81 22.33 4.90
C VAL A 339 -1.13 23.13 3.78
N LEU A 340 0.19 22.96 3.58
CA LEU A 340 0.90 23.61 2.48
C LEU A 340 0.53 23.01 1.13
N ILE A 341 0.42 21.68 1.06
CA ILE A 341 0.03 20.99 -0.16
C ILE A 341 -1.37 21.45 -0.57
N GLU A 342 -2.35 21.46 0.33
CA GLU A 342 -3.71 21.97 0.07
C GLU A 342 -3.69 23.45 -0.33
N GLY A 343 -2.90 24.28 0.36
CA GLY A 343 -2.77 25.70 0.05
C GLY A 343 -2.22 25.98 -1.36
N LEU A 344 -1.29 25.15 -1.85
CA LEU A 344 -0.74 25.25 -3.21
C LEU A 344 -1.76 24.92 -4.32
N HIS A 345 -2.81 24.17 -4.00
CA HIS A 345 -3.90 23.86 -4.93
C HIS A 345 -5.09 24.82 -4.81
N SER A 346 -5.02 25.81 -3.92
CA SER A 346 -6.07 26.81 -3.73
C SER A 346 -6.03 27.91 -4.80
N ASP A 347 -7.14 28.63 -4.99
CA ASP A 347 -7.27 29.71 -5.98
C ASP A 347 -6.32 30.90 -5.74
N VAL A 348 -5.70 31.01 -4.55
CA VAL A 348 -4.70 32.03 -4.20
C VAL A 348 -3.48 31.38 -3.54
N PRO A 349 -2.65 30.63 -4.30
CA PRO A 349 -1.56 29.84 -3.75
C PRO A 349 -0.36 30.68 -3.27
N GLU A 350 -0.26 31.93 -3.72
CA GLU A 350 0.95 32.74 -3.63
C GLU A 350 1.16 33.47 -2.30
N VAL A 351 0.12 33.71 -1.49
CA VAL A 351 0.26 34.60 -0.32
C VAL A 351 0.60 33.83 0.97
N LEU A 352 -0.08 32.72 1.24
CA LEU A 352 0.11 31.98 2.51
C LEU A 352 1.17 30.88 2.40
N SER A 353 1.19 30.13 1.31
CA SER A 353 2.13 29.01 1.15
C SER A 353 3.55 29.49 0.86
N ALA A 354 3.71 30.58 0.10
CA ALA A 354 5.03 31.11 -0.23
C ALA A 354 5.75 31.69 1.00
N GLU A 355 5.06 32.45 1.85
CA GLU A 355 5.65 33.05 3.07
C GLU A 355 6.07 31.96 4.09
N VAL A 356 5.22 30.94 4.26
CA VAL A 356 5.54 29.81 5.15
C VAL A 356 6.72 28.99 4.59
N LEU A 357 6.73 28.68 3.29
CA LEU A 357 7.88 28.03 2.66
C LEU A 357 9.14 28.90 2.73
N GLU A 358 9.00 30.22 2.68
CA GLU A 358 10.11 31.15 2.76
C GLU A 358 10.88 31.06 4.09
N THR A 359 10.15 30.77 5.16
CA THR A 359 10.67 30.64 6.53
C THR A 359 11.13 29.22 6.87
N LEU A 360 10.45 28.19 6.35
CA LEU A 360 10.73 26.79 6.68
C LEU A 360 11.81 26.16 5.79
N LEU A 361 11.91 26.56 4.51
CA LEU A 361 12.88 25.97 3.60
C LEU A 361 14.30 26.45 3.90
N ARG A 362 15.24 25.51 3.95
CA ARG A 362 16.68 25.81 3.99
C ARG A 362 17.09 26.56 2.72
N SER A 363 18.09 27.44 2.82
CA SER A 363 18.55 28.27 1.69
C SER A 363 18.95 27.45 0.45
N THR A 364 19.53 26.26 0.64
CA THR A 364 19.95 25.35 -0.43
C THR A 364 18.80 24.86 -1.30
N VAL A 365 17.64 24.61 -0.71
CA VAL A 365 16.43 24.10 -1.39
C VAL A 365 15.47 25.24 -1.76
N LYS A 366 15.40 26.28 -0.92
CA LYS A 366 14.55 27.46 -1.10
C LYS A 366 14.70 28.09 -2.48
N HIS A 367 15.95 28.31 -2.92
CA HIS A 367 16.23 29.00 -4.19
C HIS A 367 16.03 28.12 -5.44
N THR A 368 15.78 26.83 -5.28
CA THR A 368 15.60 25.88 -6.38
C THR A 368 14.17 25.36 -6.44
N LEU A 369 13.50 25.13 -5.32
CA LEU A 369 12.12 24.63 -5.25
C LEU A 369 11.06 25.74 -5.44
N THR A 370 11.24 26.91 -4.82
CA THR A 370 10.26 28.01 -4.91
C THR A 370 9.93 28.41 -6.36
N PRO A 371 10.91 28.52 -7.28
CA PRO A 371 10.61 28.85 -8.68
C PRO A 371 9.92 27.73 -9.48
N LEU A 372 9.90 26.49 -8.97
CA LEU A 372 9.08 25.40 -9.55
C LEU A 372 7.62 25.52 -9.11
N LEU A 373 7.40 25.80 -7.82
CA LEU A 373 6.07 25.95 -7.23
C LEU A 373 5.37 27.23 -7.69
N PHE A 374 6.14 28.31 -7.89
CA PHE A 374 5.64 29.63 -8.29
C PHE A 374 6.38 30.12 -9.55
N PRO A 375 6.01 29.65 -10.75
CA PRO A 375 6.73 29.97 -12.00
C PRO A 375 6.73 31.45 -12.37
N GLN A 376 5.78 32.23 -11.84
CA GLN A 376 5.65 33.69 -12.05
C GLN A 376 6.61 34.50 -11.18
N SER A 377 7.20 33.89 -10.15
CA SER A 377 8.14 34.55 -9.23
C SER A 377 9.52 34.79 -9.90
N PRO A 378 10.28 35.81 -9.45
CA PRO A 378 11.61 36.08 -9.97
C PRO A 378 12.54 34.88 -9.72
N LYS A 379 13.17 34.39 -10.81
CA LYS A 379 14.04 33.20 -10.75
C LYS A 379 15.34 33.53 -10.04
N ALA A 380 15.60 32.84 -8.93
CA ALA A 380 16.88 32.92 -8.24
C ALA A 380 18.04 32.38 -9.13
N PRO A 381 19.28 32.86 -8.95
CA PRO A 381 20.44 32.40 -9.73
C PRO A 381 20.64 30.87 -9.71
N ALA A 382 20.36 30.22 -8.57
CA ALA A 382 20.45 28.77 -8.42
C ALA A 382 19.47 28.02 -9.34
N ALA A 383 18.22 28.47 -9.44
CA ALA A 383 17.24 27.91 -10.37
C ALA A 383 17.66 28.09 -11.83
N LEU A 384 18.25 29.22 -12.18
CA LEU A 384 18.79 29.45 -13.53
C LEU A 384 19.96 28.51 -13.87
N GLN A 385 20.82 28.21 -12.89
CA GLN A 385 21.89 27.22 -13.08
C GLN A 385 21.32 25.82 -13.32
N ILE A 386 20.30 25.41 -12.56
CA ILE A 386 19.63 24.12 -12.81
C ILE A 386 18.98 24.09 -14.19
N LEU A 387 18.26 25.15 -14.59
CA LEU A 387 17.68 25.23 -15.93
C LEU A 387 18.74 25.13 -17.03
N LYS A 388 19.92 25.73 -16.84
CA LYS A 388 21.04 25.59 -17.78
C LYS A 388 21.54 24.15 -17.85
N ARG A 389 21.65 23.47 -16.70
CA ARG A 389 22.05 22.06 -16.63
C ARG A 389 21.02 21.14 -17.31
N VAL A 390 19.74 21.35 -17.02
CA VAL A 390 18.61 20.62 -17.63
C VAL A 390 18.64 20.75 -19.15
N LYS A 391 18.81 21.96 -19.67
CA LYS A 391 19.00 22.20 -21.11
C LYS A 391 20.25 21.55 -21.70
N GLY A 392 21.30 21.35 -20.88
CA GLY A 392 22.50 20.63 -21.31
C GLY A 392 22.32 19.12 -21.35
N VAL A 393 21.36 18.59 -20.57
CA VAL A 393 21.02 17.15 -20.52
C VAL A 393 19.90 16.81 -21.52
N GLN A 394 18.96 17.72 -21.75
CA GLN A 394 17.90 17.56 -22.76
C GLN A 394 18.42 17.98 -24.14
N GLY A 395 18.75 16.97 -24.95
CA GLY A 395 19.18 17.13 -26.33
C GLY A 395 18.03 17.00 -27.32
N GLN A 396 16.97 16.27 -26.96
CA GLN A 396 15.86 15.99 -27.88
C GLN A 396 14.93 17.20 -28.07
N SER A 397 14.53 17.40 -29.31
CA SER A 397 13.45 18.30 -29.69
C SER A 397 12.07 17.73 -29.31
N SER A 398 11.04 18.58 -29.29
CA SER A 398 9.66 18.14 -29.02
C SER A 398 9.18 17.08 -30.03
N PHE A 399 9.61 17.20 -31.28
CA PHE A 399 9.27 16.25 -32.35
C PHE A 399 9.96 14.90 -32.15
N GLU A 400 11.26 14.89 -31.83
CA GLU A 400 12.02 13.66 -31.57
C GLU A 400 11.46 12.89 -30.36
N LEU A 401 11.12 13.60 -29.28
CA LEU A 401 10.48 12.99 -28.09
C LEU A 401 9.20 12.24 -28.43
N VAL A 402 8.36 12.83 -29.30
CA VAL A 402 7.06 12.28 -29.71
C VAL A 402 7.26 11.16 -30.74
N HIS A 403 8.19 11.34 -31.68
CA HIS A 403 8.56 10.34 -32.66
C HIS A 403 9.07 9.05 -31.99
N ASP A 404 9.99 9.18 -31.04
CA ASP A 404 10.57 8.05 -30.33
C ASP A 404 9.50 7.32 -29.51
N ALA A 405 8.58 8.06 -28.88
CA ALA A 405 7.46 7.47 -28.15
C ALA A 405 6.49 6.68 -29.05
N MET A 406 6.27 7.11 -30.30
CA MET A 406 5.43 6.39 -31.27
C MET A 406 6.12 5.16 -31.89
N THR A 407 7.45 5.19 -32.01
CA THR A 407 8.23 4.19 -32.75
C THR A 407 8.89 3.14 -31.85
N ASP A 408 9.09 3.43 -30.57
CA ASP A 408 9.69 2.49 -29.62
C ASP A 408 8.69 1.37 -29.21
N PRO A 409 9.00 0.09 -29.50
CA PRO A 409 8.16 -1.04 -29.12
C PRO A 409 8.03 -1.24 -27.61
N SER A 410 8.97 -0.70 -26.82
CA SER A 410 8.97 -0.82 -25.35
C SER A 410 8.11 0.22 -24.65
N VAL A 411 7.67 1.27 -25.35
CA VAL A 411 6.78 2.29 -24.81
C VAL A 411 5.37 1.74 -24.71
N ASP A 412 4.66 2.06 -23.62
CA ASP A 412 3.27 1.66 -23.42
C ASP A 412 2.38 2.15 -24.58
N ILE A 413 1.43 1.31 -25.00
CA ILE A 413 0.59 1.59 -26.16
C ILE A 413 -0.27 2.85 -25.96
N GLU A 414 -0.73 3.11 -24.73
CA GLU A 414 -1.56 4.28 -24.44
C GLU A 414 -0.75 5.55 -24.64
N LEU A 415 0.48 5.61 -24.13
CA LEU A 415 1.35 6.77 -24.33
C LEU A 415 1.75 6.94 -25.80
N ALA A 416 2.01 5.84 -26.51
CA ALA A 416 2.28 5.92 -27.94
C ALA A 416 1.07 6.52 -28.71
N CYS A 417 -0.16 6.23 -28.27
CA CYS A 417 -1.37 6.87 -28.80
C CYS A 417 -1.49 8.35 -28.40
N LEU A 418 -1.14 8.72 -27.17
CA LEU A 418 -1.12 10.13 -26.72
C LEU A 418 -0.05 10.95 -27.44
N ALA A 419 1.10 10.34 -27.73
CA ALA A 419 2.15 10.91 -28.56
C ALA A 419 1.64 11.12 -29.99
N LEU A 420 0.91 10.15 -30.56
CA LEU A 420 0.25 10.29 -31.87
C LEU A 420 -0.78 11.43 -31.88
N GLU A 421 -1.60 11.57 -30.84
CA GLU A 421 -2.53 12.70 -30.71
C GLU A 421 -1.80 14.04 -30.74
N HIS A 422 -0.73 14.15 -29.94
CA HIS A 422 0.09 15.36 -29.91
C HIS A 422 0.72 15.62 -31.28
N TYR A 423 1.31 14.61 -31.91
CA TYR A 423 1.90 14.69 -33.26
C TYR A 423 0.90 15.19 -34.30
N LEU A 424 -0.31 14.62 -34.34
CA LEU A 424 -1.34 15.04 -35.28
C LEU A 424 -1.85 16.46 -34.98
N GLY A 425 -1.90 16.84 -33.70
CA GLY A 425 -2.17 18.22 -33.27
C GLY A 425 -1.08 19.22 -33.72
N LEU A 426 0.19 18.80 -33.77
CA LEU A 426 1.29 19.59 -34.34
C LEU A 426 1.18 19.67 -35.88
N ALA A 427 0.97 18.53 -36.53
CA ALA A 427 0.91 18.42 -37.99
C ALA A 427 -0.29 19.18 -38.60
N THR A 428 -1.39 19.33 -37.86
CA THR A 428 -2.53 20.16 -38.30
C THR A 428 -2.28 21.67 -38.19
N LYS A 429 -1.27 22.10 -37.42
CA LYS A 429 -0.90 23.51 -37.21
C LYS A 429 0.31 23.94 -38.03
N ALA A 430 1.25 23.02 -38.29
CA ALA A 430 2.41 23.26 -39.13
C ALA A 430 2.05 22.94 -40.60
N VAL A 431 2.03 23.96 -41.46
CA VAL A 431 1.66 23.84 -42.89
C VAL A 431 2.80 23.23 -43.73
N ASP A 432 3.96 22.92 -43.15
CA ASP A 432 5.09 22.32 -43.87
C ASP A 432 5.02 20.78 -43.88
N LEU A 433 4.45 20.24 -44.96
CA LEU A 433 4.34 18.81 -45.28
C LEU A 433 5.68 18.06 -45.50
N ASN A 434 6.83 18.71 -45.27
CA ASN A 434 8.15 18.14 -45.55
C ASN A 434 8.74 17.33 -44.38
N ASP A 435 8.22 17.49 -43.16
CA ASP A 435 8.66 16.76 -41.95
C ASP A 435 7.64 15.68 -41.53
N VAL A 436 7.11 14.92 -42.49
CA VAL A 436 6.13 13.85 -42.22
C VAL A 436 6.86 12.59 -41.73
N VAL A 437 6.55 12.18 -40.50
CA VAL A 437 6.97 10.88 -39.95
C VAL A 437 6.28 9.76 -40.73
N VAL A 438 7.09 8.89 -41.36
CA VAL A 438 6.60 7.65 -41.97
C VAL A 438 6.76 6.51 -40.96
N LEU A 439 5.65 6.09 -40.36
CA LEU A 439 5.61 4.92 -39.49
C LEU A 439 5.72 3.64 -40.33
N SER A 440 6.41 2.62 -39.81
CA SER A 440 6.39 1.28 -40.40
C SER A 440 5.01 0.65 -40.29
N GLU A 441 4.67 -0.27 -41.20
CA GLU A 441 3.39 -0.98 -41.17
C GLU A 441 3.13 -1.67 -39.82
N ALA A 442 4.17 -2.27 -39.23
CA ALA A 442 4.07 -2.91 -37.92
C ALA A 442 3.74 -1.92 -36.79
N HIS A 443 4.35 -0.73 -36.78
CA HIS A 443 4.06 0.29 -35.76
C HIS A 443 2.69 0.94 -35.95
N ALA A 444 2.29 1.19 -37.21
CA ALA A 444 0.95 1.69 -37.53
C ALA A 444 -0.13 0.69 -37.11
N LEU A 445 0.04 -0.60 -37.42
CA LEU A 445 -0.89 -1.65 -37.00
C LEU A 445 -0.98 -1.76 -35.48
N ARG A 446 0.16 -1.68 -34.78
CA ARG A 446 0.21 -1.67 -33.31
C ARG A 446 -0.61 -0.53 -32.73
N LEU A 447 -0.41 0.71 -33.19
CA LEU A 447 -1.18 1.87 -32.72
C LEU A 447 -2.67 1.70 -33.02
N MET A 448 -3.03 1.30 -34.24
CA MET A 448 -4.42 1.16 -34.68
C MET A 448 -5.20 0.03 -33.99
N GLN A 449 -4.55 -0.85 -33.22
CA GLN A 449 -5.24 -1.81 -32.35
C GLN A 449 -5.90 -1.13 -31.13
N HIS A 450 -5.43 0.06 -30.75
CA HIS A 450 -5.93 0.77 -29.58
C HIS A 450 -7.04 1.76 -29.97
N PRO A 451 -8.15 1.85 -29.19
CA PRO A 451 -9.29 2.72 -29.52
C PRO A 451 -8.92 4.21 -29.58
N ILE A 452 -7.98 4.65 -28.73
CA ILE A 452 -7.50 6.05 -28.72
C ILE A 452 -6.91 6.42 -30.09
N ALA A 453 -6.03 5.58 -30.65
CA ALA A 453 -5.43 5.86 -31.96
C ALA A 453 -6.49 5.88 -33.07
N GLN A 454 -7.44 4.93 -33.07
CA GLN A 454 -8.53 4.90 -34.05
C GLN A 454 -9.37 6.19 -34.01
N GLU A 455 -9.71 6.65 -32.82
CA GLU A 455 -10.48 7.87 -32.62
C GLU A 455 -9.69 9.12 -33.06
N VAL A 456 -8.43 9.24 -32.64
CA VAL A 456 -7.57 10.38 -32.98
C VAL A 456 -7.35 10.47 -34.50
N VAL A 457 -7.05 9.34 -35.16
CA VAL A 457 -6.86 9.29 -36.62
C VAL A 457 -8.16 9.63 -37.35
N SER A 458 -9.30 9.07 -36.93
CA SER A 458 -10.58 9.36 -37.55
C SER A 458 -10.98 10.84 -37.42
N ARG A 459 -10.81 11.45 -36.24
CA ARG A 459 -11.04 12.88 -36.00
C ARG A 459 -10.16 13.75 -36.89
N THR A 460 -8.87 13.43 -36.98
CA THR A 460 -7.91 14.20 -37.79
C THR A 460 -8.21 14.06 -39.28
N PHE A 461 -8.57 12.86 -39.75
CA PHE A 461 -8.95 12.61 -41.14
C PHE A 461 -10.25 13.34 -41.53
N LEU A 462 -11.27 13.31 -40.66
CA LEU A 462 -12.51 14.08 -40.84
C LEU A 462 -12.23 15.58 -40.94
N TRP A 463 -11.32 16.10 -40.12
CA TRP A 463 -10.90 17.50 -40.16
C TRP A 463 -10.18 17.85 -41.46
N TYR A 464 -9.26 17.00 -41.92
CA TYR A 464 -8.58 17.19 -43.21
C TYR A 464 -9.56 17.17 -44.39
N VAL A 465 -10.51 16.22 -44.40
CA VAL A 465 -11.57 16.16 -45.42
C VAL A 465 -12.46 17.40 -45.38
N MET A 466 -12.84 17.87 -44.19
CA MET A 466 -13.62 19.11 -44.03
C MET A 466 -12.86 20.34 -44.53
N LEU A 467 -11.54 20.42 -44.29
CA LEU A 467 -10.69 21.53 -44.70
C LEU A 467 -10.48 21.55 -46.22
N VAL A 468 -10.28 20.37 -46.84
CA VAL A 468 -10.23 20.21 -48.30
C VAL A 468 -11.59 20.57 -48.93
N LEU A 469 -12.70 20.12 -48.35
CA LEU A 469 -14.05 20.47 -48.85
C LEU A 469 -14.36 21.96 -48.70
N TRP A 470 -13.90 22.60 -47.62
CA TRP A 470 -14.06 24.04 -47.42
C TRP A 470 -13.20 24.85 -48.41
N TYR A 471 -11.96 24.43 -48.66
CA TYR A 471 -11.06 25.02 -49.65
C TYR A 471 -11.62 24.90 -51.07
N ILE A 472 -12.10 23.70 -51.46
CA ILE A 472 -12.78 23.46 -52.74
C ILE A 472 -14.02 24.34 -52.88
N ARG A 473 -14.76 24.59 -51.80
CA ARG A 473 -15.98 25.41 -51.83
C ARG A 473 -15.72 26.92 -51.90
N TYR A 474 -14.52 27.39 -51.56
CA TYR A 474 -14.18 28.82 -51.53
C TYR A 474 -13.15 29.25 -52.58
N GLU A 475 -12.39 28.33 -53.20
CA GLU A 475 -11.43 28.66 -54.27
C GLU A 475 -11.83 28.21 -55.69
N LEU A 476 -12.94 27.49 -55.86
CA LEU A 476 -13.53 27.35 -57.19
C LEU A 476 -14.38 28.60 -57.49
N PRO A 477 -14.07 29.37 -58.57
CA PRO A 477 -15.00 30.41 -59.01
C PRO A 477 -16.33 29.72 -59.36
N ASP A 478 -17.44 30.30 -58.90
CA ASP A 478 -18.77 29.88 -59.33
C ASP A 478 -18.81 29.78 -60.88
N PRO A 479 -19.45 28.75 -61.45
CA PRO A 479 -19.42 28.48 -62.89
C PRO A 479 -20.01 29.60 -63.75
#